data_AF-A0A7W5YUR4-F1
#
_entry.id   AF-A0A7W5YUR4-F1
#
_cell.length_a   1.000
_cell.length_b   1.000
_cell.length_c   1.000
_cell.angle_alpha   90.00
_cell.angle_beta   90.00
_cell.angle_gamma   90.00
#
_symmetry.space_group_name_H-M   'P 1'
#
loop_
_entity.id
_entity.type
_entity.pdbx_description
1 polymer ?
#
loop_
_entity_poly.entity_id
_entity_poly.type
_entity_poly.pdbx_seq_one_letter_code
_entity_poly.pdbx_strand_id
1 'polypeptide(L)'
;MITAPHIKSRSDLTAMIIDFTANGGKVREFKRGFTSDWGYLRDLLQGYGYEVKIDKSFYIVRKIGEKGRPKRLGRTAAISAIDKVLVAHGHQPFMISKHEFLEARP
;
A
#
# COMPACT_ATOMS: atom_id res chain seq x y z
N MET A 1 1.95 5.77 -23.49
CA MET A 1 1.41 6.93 -22.75
C MET A 1 -0.08 6.65 -22.56
N ILE A 2 -0.53 6.28 -21.36
CA ILE A 2 -1.96 6.07 -21.11
C ILE A 2 -2.50 7.43 -20.68
N THR A 3 -3.16 8.14 -21.61
CA THR A 3 -3.89 9.37 -21.31
C THR A 3 -5.10 9.01 -20.45
N ALA A 4 -5.14 9.48 -19.21
CA ALA A 4 -6.32 9.32 -18.37
C ALA A 4 -7.51 10.02 -19.07
N PRO A 5 -8.65 9.34 -19.27
CA PRO A 5 -9.79 9.95 -19.92
C PRO A 5 -10.29 11.14 -19.09
N HIS A 6 -10.55 12.26 -19.75
CA HIS A 6 -11.18 13.42 -19.10
C HIS A 6 -12.60 13.03 -18.70
N ILE A 7 -12.81 12.72 -17.42
CA ILE A 7 -14.12 12.46 -16.83
C ILE A 7 -14.91 13.77 -16.85
N LYS A 8 -16.07 13.79 -17.53
CA LYS A 8 -16.88 15.00 -17.70
C LYS A 8 -18.09 15.04 -16.74
N SER A 9 -18.56 13.90 -16.22
CA SER A 9 -19.71 13.84 -15.32
C SER A 9 -19.69 12.63 -14.36
N ARG A 10 -20.46 12.68 -13.25
CA ARG A 10 -20.58 11.54 -12.30
C ARG A 10 -21.21 10.30 -12.95
N SER A 11 -22.08 10.49 -13.93
CA SER A 11 -22.67 9.41 -14.73
C SER A 11 -21.60 8.67 -15.54
N ASP A 12 -20.65 9.39 -16.15
CA ASP A 12 -19.56 8.77 -16.93
C ASP A 12 -18.62 7.95 -16.04
N LEU A 13 -18.34 8.45 -14.82
CA LEU A 13 -17.59 7.69 -13.80
C LEU A 13 -18.30 6.39 -13.41
N THR A 14 -19.62 6.47 -13.22
CA THR A 14 -20.43 5.33 -12.82
C THR A 14 -20.46 4.27 -13.92
N ALA A 15 -20.63 4.68 -15.18
CA ALA A 15 -20.58 3.80 -16.35
C ALA A 15 -19.20 3.12 -16.48
N MET A 16 -18.10 3.88 -16.33
CA MET A 16 -16.75 3.34 -16.35
C MET A 16 -16.52 2.29 -15.25
N ILE A 17 -17.02 2.54 -14.03
CA ILE A 17 -16.93 1.58 -12.93
C ILE A 17 -17.71 0.31 -13.25
N ILE A 18 -18.94 0.45 -13.77
CA ILE A 18 -19.79 -0.68 -14.17
C ILE A 18 -19.07 -1.52 -15.23
N ASP A 19 -18.59 -0.91 -16.31
CA ASP A 19 -17.87 -1.60 -17.39
C ASP A 19 -16.59 -2.30 -16.87
N PHE A 20 -15.86 -1.65 -15.97
CA PHE A 20 -14.67 -2.25 -15.36
C PHE A 20 -15.04 -3.48 -14.51
N THR A 21 -16.10 -3.39 -13.71
CA THR A 21 -16.57 -4.51 -12.88
C THR A 21 -17.17 -5.66 -13.69
N ALA A 22 -17.87 -5.36 -14.79
CA ALA A 22 -18.44 -6.34 -15.70
C ALA A 22 -17.35 -7.19 -16.40
N ASN A 23 -16.18 -6.60 -16.63
CA ASN A 23 -15.01 -7.28 -17.19
C ASN A 23 -14.14 -8.00 -16.14
N GLY A 24 -14.67 -8.22 -14.92
CA GLY A 24 -13.97 -8.92 -13.85
C GLY A 24 -12.99 -8.04 -13.04
N GLY A 25 -12.95 -6.73 -13.31
CA GLY A 25 -12.22 -5.78 -12.50
C GLY A 25 -12.84 -5.63 -11.11
N LYS A 26 -12.01 -5.46 -10.07
CA LYS A 26 -12.49 -5.21 -8.70
C LYS A 26 -12.12 -3.79 -8.28
N VAL A 27 -13.13 -3.00 -7.93
CA VAL A 27 -12.91 -1.63 -7.42
C VAL A 27 -12.22 -1.73 -6.06
N ARG A 28 -11.17 -0.92 -5.89
CA ARG A 28 -10.47 -0.82 -4.61
C ARG A 28 -11.21 0.16 -3.72
N GLU A 29 -11.58 -0.31 -2.54
CA GLU A 29 -12.29 0.46 -1.52
C GLU A 29 -11.39 0.59 -0.32
N PHE A 30 -11.04 1.84 0.00
CA PHE A 30 -10.33 2.17 1.22
C PHE A 30 -11.34 2.67 2.25
N LYS A 31 -11.34 2.05 3.43
CA LYS A 31 -12.15 2.55 4.55
C LYS A 31 -11.73 3.98 4.85
N ARG A 32 -12.69 4.82 5.24
CA ARG A 32 -12.41 6.20 5.65
C ARG A 32 -11.36 6.20 6.77
N GLY A 33 -10.29 7.00 6.60
CA GLY A 33 -9.16 7.03 7.54
C GLY A 33 -8.08 5.98 7.27
N PHE A 34 -8.24 5.08 6.30
CA PHE A 34 -7.18 4.19 5.85
C PHE A 34 -6.24 4.95 4.92
N THR A 35 -4.98 5.09 5.32
CA THR A 35 -4.00 5.91 4.61
C THR A 35 -2.67 5.16 4.45
N SER A 36 -1.86 5.58 3.49
CA SER A 36 -0.48 5.12 3.34
C SER A 36 0.53 5.91 4.19
N ASP A 37 0.05 6.76 5.11
CA ASP A 37 0.90 7.50 6.04
C ASP A 37 1.68 6.54 6.95
N TRP A 38 2.94 6.87 7.17
CA TRP A 38 3.83 5.98 7.89
C TRP A 38 3.54 5.89 9.40
N GLY A 39 2.99 6.95 10.00
CA GLY A 39 2.51 6.93 11.37
C GLY A 39 1.34 5.96 11.50
N TYR A 40 0.33 6.16 10.66
CA TYR A 40 -0.83 5.28 10.61
C TYR A 40 -0.47 3.80 10.40
N LEU A 41 0.40 3.51 9.41
CA LEU A 41 0.79 2.13 9.12
C LEU A 41 1.56 1.47 10.27
N ARG A 42 2.37 2.23 11.00
CA ARG A 42 3.08 1.73 12.17
C ARG A 42 2.12 1.30 13.26
N ASP A 43 1.17 2.16 13.62
CA ASP A 43 0.21 1.90 14.68
C ASP A 43 -0.70 0.73 14.31
N LEU A 44 -1.15 0.70 13.04
CA LEU A 44 -1.95 -0.39 12.50
C LEU A 44 -1.22 -1.73 12.57
N LEU A 45 0.01 -1.80 12.06
CA LEU A 45 0.78 -3.04 12.03
C LEU A 45 1.24 -3.47 13.42
N GLN A 46 1.46 -2.53 14.33
CA GLN A 46 1.71 -2.86 15.74
C GLN A 46 0.53 -3.59 16.37
N GLY A 47 -0.70 -3.19 16.04
CA GLY A 47 -1.92 -3.93 16.42
C GLY A 47 -1.97 -5.37 15.88
N TYR A 48 -1.26 -5.66 14.79
CA TYR A 48 -1.11 -7.00 14.21
C TYR A 48 0.12 -7.78 14.73
N GLY A 49 0.87 -7.21 15.67
CA GLY A 49 2.08 -7.83 16.19
C GLY A 49 3.31 -7.67 15.29
N TYR A 50 3.34 -6.64 14.45
CA TYR A 50 4.48 -6.28 13.61
C TYR A 50 5.12 -4.98 14.07
N GLU A 51 6.44 -4.91 13.96
CA GLU A 51 7.22 -3.70 14.21
C GLU A 51 7.57 -3.05 12.87
N VAL A 52 7.22 -1.77 12.74
CA VAL A 52 7.53 -0.92 11.59
C VAL A 52 8.37 0.26 12.06
N LYS A 53 9.60 0.40 11.53
CA LYS A 53 10.55 1.43 11.93
C LYS A 53 11.25 2.06 10.74
N ILE A 54 11.68 3.31 10.91
CA ILE A 54 12.62 3.99 10.02
C ILE A 54 13.97 4.03 10.74
N ASP A 55 14.99 3.45 10.11
CA ASP A 55 16.39 3.47 10.55
C ASP A 55 17.20 4.27 9.52
N LYS A 56 17.43 5.56 9.80
CA LYS A 56 18.05 6.52 8.87
C LYS A 56 17.29 6.56 7.53
N SER A 57 17.92 6.11 6.45
CA SER A 57 17.34 6.05 5.09
C SER A 57 16.67 4.71 4.77
N PHE A 58 16.64 3.77 5.73
CA PHE A 58 16.08 2.44 5.55
C PHE A 58 14.81 2.24 6.37
N TYR A 59 14.02 1.27 5.93
CA TYR A 59 12.78 0.88 6.57
C TYR A 59 12.94 -0.55 7.11
N ILE A 60 12.30 -0.82 8.25
CA ILE A 60 12.29 -2.14 8.87
C ILE A 60 10.83 -2.52 9.07
N VAL A 61 10.45 -3.71 8.60
CA VAL A 61 9.13 -4.33 8.82
C VAL A 61 9.41 -5.76 9.25
N ARG A 62 9.08 -6.12 10.50
CA ARG A 62 9.32 -7.46 11.04
C ARG A 62 8.25 -7.90 12.03
N LYS A 63 8.15 -9.19 12.30
CA LYS A 63 7.25 -9.68 13.35
C LYS A 63 7.85 -9.41 14.72
N ILE A 64 7.04 -9.00 15.69
CA ILE A 64 7.52 -8.80 17.07
C ILE A 64 7.93 -10.17 17.64
N GLY A 65 9.14 -10.23 18.22
CA GLY A 65 9.73 -11.45 18.75
C GLY A 65 10.51 -12.29 17.73
N GLU A 66 10.61 -11.86 16.47
CA GLU A 66 11.44 -12.52 15.46
C GLU A 66 12.93 -12.44 15.84
N LYS A 67 13.59 -13.60 15.90
CA LYS A 67 15.02 -13.70 16.23
C LYS A 67 15.88 -13.32 15.02
N GLY A 68 16.98 -12.63 15.27
CA GLY A 68 17.97 -12.26 14.24
C GLY A 68 18.04 -10.75 13.98
N ARG A 69 18.94 -10.37 13.06
CA ARG A 69 19.15 -8.96 12.70
C ARG A 69 17.99 -8.48 11.82
N PRO A 70 17.37 -7.33 12.14
CA PRO A 70 16.30 -6.77 11.32
C PRO A 70 16.77 -6.50 9.89
N LYS A 71 15.97 -6.92 8.92
CA LYS A 71 16.25 -6.65 7.50
C LYS A 71 15.97 -5.18 7.20
N ARG A 72 16.98 -4.49 6.67
CA ARG A 72 16.85 -3.14 6.14
C ARG A 72 16.26 -3.20 4.73
N LEU A 73 15.18 -2.46 4.51
CA LEU A 73 14.43 -2.41 3.27
C LEU A 73 14.48 -1.00 2.69
N GLY A 74 14.52 -0.92 1.36
CA GLY A 74 14.13 0.31 0.66
C GLY A 74 12.63 0.55 0.78
N ARG A 75 12.18 1.75 0.45
CA ARG A 75 10.76 2.16 0.64
C ARG A 75 9.79 1.22 -0.09
N THR A 76 10.05 0.91 -1.35
CA THR A 76 9.22 0.02 -2.17
C THR A 76 9.10 -1.37 -1.55
N ALA A 77 10.23 -1.92 -1.10
CA ALA A 77 10.26 -3.24 -0.47
C ALA A 77 9.54 -3.26 0.89
N ALA A 78 9.62 -2.16 1.66
CA ALA A 78 8.92 -2.03 2.93
C ALA A 78 7.41 -1.96 2.74
N ILE A 79 6.93 -1.18 1.76
CA ILE A 79 5.51 -1.16 1.43
C ILE A 79 5.05 -2.52 0.93
N SER A 80 5.81 -3.20 0.08
CA SER A 80 5.44 -4.56 -0.36
C SER A 80 5.32 -5.54 0.80
N ALA A 81 6.18 -5.41 1.83
CA ALA A 81 6.06 -6.20 3.05
C ALA A 81 4.80 -5.83 3.85
N ILE A 82 4.48 -4.54 3.97
CA ILE A 82 3.26 -4.05 4.62
C ILE A 82 2.02 -4.55 3.90
N ASP A 83 1.98 -4.51 2.56
CA ASP A 83 0.87 -4.99 1.74
C ASP A 83 0.58 -6.47 1.99
N LYS A 84 1.62 -7.30 2.18
CA LYS A 84 1.43 -8.71 2.55
C LYS A 84 0.76 -8.87 3.90
N VAL A 85 1.14 -8.05 4.89
CA VAL A 85 0.49 -8.05 6.21
C VAL A 85 -0.96 -7.60 6.07
N LEU A 86 -1.22 -6.50 5.37
CA LEU A 86 -2.57 -5.98 5.14
C LEU A 86 -3.48 -7.03 4.51
N VAL A 87 -3.03 -7.69 3.44
CA VAL A 87 -3.78 -8.75 2.76
C VAL A 87 -4.08 -9.92 3.70
N ALA A 88 -3.09 -10.35 4.50
CA ALA A 88 -3.28 -11.42 5.48
C ALA A 88 -4.33 -11.07 6.55
N HIS A 89 -4.51 -9.78 6.85
CA HIS A 89 -5.49 -9.28 7.81
C HIS A 89 -6.79 -8.76 7.13
N GLY A 90 -7.02 -9.09 5.85
CA GLY A 90 -8.27 -8.77 5.14
C GLY A 90 -8.37 -7.33 4.63
N HIS A 91 -7.27 -6.59 4.63
CA HIS A 91 -7.19 -5.23 4.09
C HIS A 91 -6.73 -5.23 2.63
N GLN A 92 -7.14 -4.20 1.89
CA GLN A 92 -6.64 -4.00 0.54
C GLN A 92 -5.18 -3.53 0.59
N PRO A 93 -4.28 -4.12 -0.21
CA PRO A 93 -2.90 -3.65 -0.33
C PRO A 93 -2.88 -2.29 -1.03
N PHE A 94 -1.79 -1.53 -0.93
CA PHE A 94 -1.57 -0.31 -1.69
C PHE A 94 -1.10 -0.58 -3.13
N MET A 95 -0.56 -1.78 -3.43
CA MET A 95 -0.09 -2.22 -4.75
C MET A 95 0.96 -1.26 -5.34
N ILE A 96 1.86 -0.81 -4.49
CA ILE A 96 2.82 0.22 -4.86
C ILE A 96 3.88 -0.33 -5.81
N SER A 97 4.00 0.29 -6.99
CA SER A 97 5.03 -0.01 -7.98
C SER A 97 6.24 0.94 -7.85
N LYS A 98 7.40 0.53 -8.37
CA LYS A 98 8.63 1.35 -8.39
C LYS A 98 8.44 2.72 -9.07
N HIS A 99 7.40 2.88 -9.90
CA HIS A 99 7.11 4.13 -10.58
C HIS A 99 6.38 5.16 -9.70
N GLU A 100 5.72 4.71 -8.64
CA GLU A 100 4.98 5.58 -7.71
C GLU A 100 5.88 6.14 -6.61
N PHE A 101 7.05 5.55 -6.38
CA PHE A 101 8.10 6.13 -5.54
C PHE A 101 9.43 6.11 -6.27
N LEU A 102 9.89 7.30 -6.66
CA LEU A 102 11.28 7.49 -7.03
C LEU A 102 12.13 7.15 -5.81
N GLU A 103 12.78 5.99 -5.85
CA GLU A 103 13.83 5.67 -4.89
C GLU A 103 14.90 6.75 -5.06
N ALA A 104 15.07 7.57 -4.04
CA ALA A 104 16.16 8.54 -4.01
C ALA A 104 17.46 7.73 -4.22
N ARG A 105 18.13 7.98 -5.35
CA ARG A 105 19.42 7.37 -5.63
C ARG A 105 20.39 7.82 -4.53
N PRO A 106 21.25 6.91 -4.02
CA PRO A 106 22.25 7.25 -3.01
C PRO A 106 23.23 8.30 -3.53
#